data_AF-A0A9D5ST63-F1
#
_entry.id   AF-A0A9D5ST63-F1
#
_cell.length_a   1.000
_cell.length_b   1.000
_cell.length_c   1.000
_cell.angle_alpha   90.00
_cell.angle_beta   90.00
_cell.angle_gamma   90.00
#
_symmetry.space_group_name_H-M   'P 1'
#
loop_
_entity.id
_entity.type
_entity.pdbx_description
1 polymer ?
#
loop_
_entity_poly.entity_id
_entity_poly.type
_entity_poly.pdbx_seq_one_letter_code
_entity_poly.pdbx_strand_id
1 'polypeptide(L)'
;MAIGTTYKIKTKNKNLYLRVTPGHFATSHSHINYFIDVTTQKMRLSEASAVAKELVAYYNTSTIVDTILCLDGTEVIGTCLAQELTNGHYMNMNAHQTIYVVTPEHTSGSQLIFR
;
A
#
# COMPACT_ATOMS: atom_id res chain seq x y z
N MET A 1 10.12 -5.01 -27.16
CA MET A 1 10.12 -5.16 -25.68
C MET A 1 9.68 -6.59 -25.39
N ALA A 2 10.58 -7.46 -24.92
CA ALA A 2 10.22 -8.83 -24.56
C ALA A 2 9.66 -8.83 -23.14
N ILE A 3 8.37 -9.11 -23.00
CA ILE A 3 7.69 -9.33 -21.73
C ILE A 3 7.52 -10.82 -21.55
N GLY A 4 8.04 -11.36 -20.45
CA GLY A 4 7.87 -12.75 -20.07
C GLY A 4 6.51 -12.99 -19.42
N THR A 5 6.15 -14.26 -19.25
CA THR A 5 4.87 -14.65 -18.67
C THR A 5 4.76 -14.21 -17.21
N THR A 6 3.63 -13.56 -16.87
CA THR A 6 3.32 -13.17 -15.49
C THR A 6 3.13 -14.40 -14.59
N TYR A 7 3.76 -14.37 -13.41
CA TYR A 7 3.60 -15.40 -12.38
C TYR A 7 3.19 -14.79 -11.04
N LYS A 8 2.71 -15.62 -10.11
CA LYS A 8 2.25 -15.19 -8.78
C LYS A 8 3.24 -15.60 -7.70
N ILE A 9 3.63 -14.65 -6.86
CA ILE A 9 4.35 -14.89 -5.60
C ILE A 9 3.31 -14.95 -4.47
N LYS A 10 3.37 -16.00 -3.67
CA LYS A 10 2.49 -16.17 -2.50
C LYS A 10 2.96 -15.29 -1.35
N THR A 11 2.04 -14.62 -0.68
CA THR A 11 2.33 -13.92 0.58
C THR A 11 2.02 -14.82 1.78
N LYS A 12 2.26 -14.34 3.01
CA LYS A 12 1.84 -15.02 4.24
C LYS A 12 0.32 -15.19 4.30
N ASN A 13 -0.42 -14.24 3.72
CA ASN A 13 -1.86 -14.32 3.56
C ASN A 13 -2.22 -15.14 2.32
N LYS A 14 -2.91 -16.27 2.51
CA LYS A 14 -3.30 -17.20 1.43
C LYS A 14 -4.21 -16.56 0.37
N ASN A 15 -4.85 -15.43 0.68
CA ASN A 15 -5.74 -14.73 -0.23
C ASN A 15 -5.06 -13.57 -0.97
N LEU A 16 -3.79 -13.29 -0.68
CA LEU A 16 -3.04 -12.17 -1.26
C LEU A 16 -1.80 -12.69 -2.02
N TYR A 17 -1.64 -12.23 -3.26
CA TYR A 17 -0.57 -12.65 -4.16
C TYR A 17 0.05 -11.43 -4.84
N LEU A 18 1.37 -11.42 -5.02
CA LEU A 18 2.04 -10.44 -5.87
C LEU A 18 2.13 -10.98 -7.29
N ARG A 19 1.67 -10.24 -8.28
CA ARG A 19 1.81 -10.60 -9.70
C ARG A 19 3.09 -9.98 -10.22
N VAL A 20 3.97 -10.81 -10.76
CA VAL A 20 5.28 -10.37 -11.24
C VAL A 20 5.44 -10.73 -12.70
N THR A 21 5.82 -9.74 -13.50
CA THR A 21 6.08 -9.88 -14.93
C THR A 21 7.55 -9.57 -15.18
N PRO A 22 8.39 -10.55 -15.56
CA PRO A 22 9.74 -10.27 -16.00
C PRO A 22 9.70 -9.60 -17.37
N GLY A 23 10.62 -8.69 -17.64
CA GLY A 23 10.67 -7.97 -18.90
C GLY A 23 11.77 -6.92 -18.90
N HIS A 24 11.71 -5.99 -19.83
CA HIS A 24 12.60 -4.83 -19.84
C HIS A 24 11.76 -3.57 -19.72
N PHE A 25 11.65 -3.04 -18.50
CA PHE A 25 10.92 -1.81 -18.22
C PHE A 25 11.94 -0.70 -17.98
N ALA A 26 11.70 0.48 -18.56
CA ALA A 26 12.59 1.63 -18.41
C ALA A 26 11.81 2.82 -17.87
N THR A 27 12.39 3.50 -16.89
CA THR A 27 12.02 4.87 -16.50
C THR A 27 13.06 5.83 -17.07
N SER A 28 12.88 7.13 -16.91
CA SER A 28 13.87 8.13 -17.33
C SER A 28 15.25 7.94 -16.69
N HIS A 29 15.35 7.22 -15.58
CA HIS A 29 16.57 7.11 -14.78
C HIS A 29 16.96 5.67 -14.42
N SER A 30 16.22 4.65 -14.86
CA SER A 30 16.51 3.26 -14.50
C SER A 30 15.94 2.26 -15.51
N HIS A 31 16.62 1.13 -15.64
CA HIS A 31 16.12 -0.05 -16.33
C HIS A 31 15.87 -1.14 -15.28
N ILE A 32 14.67 -1.70 -15.26
CA ILE A 32 14.25 -2.74 -14.32
C ILE A 32 13.79 -3.98 -15.08
N ASN A 33 14.09 -5.15 -14.50
CA ASN A 33 13.84 -6.43 -15.16
C ASN A 33 12.55 -7.12 -14.70
N TYR A 34 11.85 -6.54 -13.72
CA TYR A 34 10.64 -7.09 -13.13
C TYR A 34 9.65 -5.97 -12.83
N PHE A 35 8.40 -6.20 -13.20
CA PHE A 35 7.27 -5.36 -12.84
C PHE A 35 6.40 -6.10 -11.84
N ILE A 36 6.10 -5.47 -10.70
CA ILE A 36 5.18 -5.99 -9.69
C ILE A 36 3.85 -5.26 -9.85
N ASP A 37 2.84 -5.98 -10.33
CA ASP A 37 1.50 -5.44 -10.49
C ASP A 37 0.75 -5.45 -9.16
N VAL A 38 0.53 -4.25 -8.63
CA VAL A 38 -0.22 -3.97 -7.39
C VAL A 38 -1.62 -3.40 -7.67
N THR A 39 -2.07 -3.37 -8.92
CA THR A 39 -3.33 -2.71 -9.33
C THR A 39 -4.52 -3.27 -8.57
N THR A 40 -4.59 -4.61 -8.41
CA THR A 40 -5.71 -5.23 -7.68
C THR A 40 -5.70 -4.90 -6.20
N GLN A 41 -4.53 -4.79 -5.59
CA GLN A 41 -4.36 -4.49 -4.16
C GLN A 41 -4.74 -3.05 -3.87
N LYS A 42 -4.47 -2.13 -4.79
CA LYS A 42 -4.85 -0.72 -4.67
C LYS A 42 -6.34 -0.45 -4.90
N MET A 43 -6.99 -1.23 -5.75
CA MET A 43 -8.36 -0.91 -6.20
C MET A 43 -9.45 -1.83 -5.64
N ARG A 44 -9.16 -3.08 -5.27
CA ARG A 44 -10.18 -4.02 -4.77
C ARG A 44 -10.21 -4.01 -3.26
N LEU A 45 -11.36 -3.65 -2.69
CA LEU A 45 -11.55 -3.54 -1.23
C LEU A 45 -11.07 -4.79 -0.47
N SER A 46 -11.39 -5.98 -0.95
CA SER A 46 -11.00 -7.24 -0.28
C SER A 46 -9.49 -7.47 -0.25
N GLU A 47 -8.78 -7.13 -1.32
CA GLU A 47 -7.32 -7.22 -1.40
C GLU A 47 -6.67 -6.11 -0.57
N ALA A 48 -7.18 -4.88 -0.65
CA ALA A 48 -6.73 -3.75 0.16
C ALA A 48 -6.88 -4.03 1.66
N SER A 49 -8.00 -4.61 2.08
CA SER A 49 -8.25 -5.03 3.46
C SER A 49 -7.29 -6.15 3.89
N ALA A 50 -7.01 -7.12 3.01
CA ALA A 50 -6.03 -8.17 3.29
C ALA A 50 -4.60 -7.60 3.44
N VAL A 51 -4.22 -6.62 2.61
CA VAL A 51 -2.95 -5.90 2.73
C VAL A 51 -2.90 -5.12 4.05
N ALA A 52 -3.94 -4.37 4.40
CA ALA A 52 -4.02 -3.60 5.63
C ALA A 52 -3.82 -4.47 6.89
N LYS A 53 -4.41 -5.67 6.92
CA LYS A 53 -4.24 -6.63 8.02
C LYS A 53 -2.81 -7.16 8.16
N GLU A 54 -2.08 -7.29 7.06
CA GLU A 54 -0.66 -7.64 7.13
C GLU A 54 0.19 -6.44 7.58
N LEU A 55 -0.20 -5.22 7.19
CA LEU A 55 0.52 -3.99 7.54
C LEU A 55 0.31 -3.56 9.01
N VAL A 56 -0.88 -3.74 9.57
CA VAL A 56 -1.21 -3.27 10.94
C VAL A 56 -0.29 -3.89 11.99
N ALA A 57 0.17 -5.12 11.77
CA ALA A 57 1.08 -5.84 12.67
C ALA A 57 2.40 -5.11 12.91
N TYR A 58 2.85 -4.25 11.98
CA TYR A 58 4.09 -3.48 12.12
C TYR A 58 3.95 -2.24 13.00
N TYR A 59 2.73 -1.75 13.24
CA TYR A 59 2.47 -0.49 13.94
C TYR A 59 1.83 -0.68 15.32
N ASN A 60 1.19 -1.83 15.54
CA ASN A 60 0.39 -2.11 16.72
C ASN A 60 1.11 -1.89 18.06
N THR A 61 2.40 -2.24 18.18
CA THR A 61 3.06 -2.32 19.49
C THR A 61 3.99 -1.16 19.83
N SER A 62 4.25 -0.24 18.90
CA SER A 62 5.35 0.73 19.06
C SER A 62 5.09 2.13 18.54
N THR A 63 4.04 2.34 17.73
CA THR A 63 3.86 3.60 16.99
C THR A 63 2.43 4.11 17.11
N ILE A 64 2.29 5.33 17.61
CA ILE A 64 1.05 6.11 17.50
C ILE A 64 1.01 6.68 16.08
N VAL A 65 -0.09 6.41 15.36
CA VAL A 65 -0.28 6.81 13.96
C VAL A 65 -1.45 7.79 13.89
N ASP A 66 -1.13 9.08 13.76
CA ASP A 66 -2.13 10.14 13.58
C ASP A 66 -2.51 10.35 12.11
N THR A 67 -1.60 10.07 11.17
CA THR A 67 -1.81 10.33 9.74
C THR A 67 -1.19 9.24 8.87
N ILE A 68 -1.93 8.80 7.85
CA ILE A 68 -1.48 7.88 6.81
C ILE A 68 -1.42 8.65 5.49
N LEU A 69 -0.21 8.76 4.96
CA LEU A 69 0.04 9.35 3.64
C LEU A 69 -0.03 8.27 2.55
N CYS A 70 -0.98 8.41 1.64
CA CYS A 70 -1.18 7.52 0.50
C CYS A 70 -0.52 8.09 -0.74
N LEU A 71 0.39 7.31 -1.33
CA LEU A 71 1.06 7.63 -2.60
C LEU A 71 0.54 6.71 -3.70
N ASP A 72 0.59 7.17 -4.96
CA ASP A 72 0.30 6.36 -6.16
C ASP A 72 -1.04 5.61 -6.15
N GLY A 73 -2.10 6.23 -5.65
CA GLY A 73 -3.45 5.67 -5.68
C GLY A 73 -3.67 4.55 -4.65
N THR A 74 -3.04 4.64 -3.48
CA THR A 74 -3.12 3.63 -2.40
C THR A 74 -4.16 3.98 -1.32
N GLU A 75 -5.06 4.92 -1.58
CA GLU A 75 -6.02 5.46 -0.61
C GLU A 75 -6.94 4.40 -0.02
N VAL A 76 -7.35 3.42 -0.83
CA VAL A 76 -8.19 2.32 -0.36
C VAL A 76 -7.43 1.47 0.65
N ILE A 77 -6.14 1.21 0.42
CA ILE A 77 -5.27 0.51 1.38
C ILE A 77 -5.11 1.34 2.64
N GLY A 78 -4.82 2.64 2.52
CA GLY A 78 -4.67 3.54 3.66
C GLY A 78 -5.93 3.64 4.51
N THR A 79 -7.10 3.69 3.87
CA THR A 79 -8.41 3.68 4.53
C THR A 79 -8.65 2.38 5.29
N CYS A 80 -8.39 1.23 4.66
CA CYS A 80 -8.47 -0.06 5.35
C CYS A 80 -7.49 -0.15 6.52
N LEU A 81 -6.27 0.37 6.37
CA LEU A 81 -5.27 0.39 7.43
C LEU A 81 -5.68 1.27 8.61
N ALA A 82 -6.24 2.46 8.35
CA ALA A 82 -6.81 3.32 9.39
C ALA A 82 -7.95 2.60 10.15
N GLN A 83 -8.80 1.87 9.42
CA GLN A 83 -9.87 1.09 10.04
C GLN A 83 -9.33 -0.04 10.91
N GLU A 84 -8.30 -0.77 10.47
CA GLU A 84 -7.67 -1.84 11.26
C GLU A 84 -6.94 -1.28 12.49
N LEU A 85 -6.27 -0.12 12.35
CA LEU A 85 -5.61 0.55 13.46
C LEU A 85 -6.59 1.04 14.52
N THR A 86 -7.80 1.47 14.13
CA THR A 86 -8.82 1.96 15.08
C THR A 86 -9.72 0.84 15.65
N ASN A 87 -9.75 -0.33 15.02
CA ASN A 87 -10.51 -1.47 15.48
C ASN A 87 -9.78 -2.13 16.66
N GLY A 88 -10.30 -1.95 17.89
CA GLY A 88 -9.67 -2.33 19.17
C GLY A 88 -9.34 -3.81 19.42
N HIS A 89 -9.23 -4.63 18.37
CA HIS A 89 -8.70 -6.00 18.40
C HIS A 89 -7.17 -6.06 18.58
N TYR A 90 -6.50 -4.93 18.36
CA TYR A 90 -5.06 -4.76 18.50
C TYR A 90 -4.77 -3.80 19.67
N MET A 91 -3.76 -4.09 20.49
CA MET A 91 -3.26 -3.23 21.58
C MET A 91 -2.61 -1.96 21.01
N ASN A 92 -3.41 -1.12 20.34
CA ASN A 92 -2.92 0.11 19.74
C ASN A 92 -2.62 1.13 20.86
N MET A 93 -1.70 2.05 20.58
CA MET A 93 -1.47 3.24 21.42
C MET A 93 -2.29 4.46 20.94
N ASN A 94 -3.05 4.33 19.85
CA ASN A 94 -3.93 5.36 19.30
C ASN A 94 -5.18 5.54 20.17
N ALA A 95 -4.97 6.12 21.36
CA ALA A 95 -6.04 6.50 22.29
C ALA A 95 -6.93 7.64 21.75
N HIS A 96 -6.40 8.45 20.84
CA HIS A 96 -7.19 9.42 20.06
C HIS A 96 -7.78 8.70 18.84
N GLN A 97 -9.11 8.57 18.82
CA GLN A 97 -9.90 7.78 17.86
C GLN A 97 -9.95 8.38 16.44
N THR A 98 -8.93 9.10 16.00
CA THR A 98 -8.95 9.82 14.73
C THR A 98 -7.63 9.68 14.02
N ILE A 99 -7.67 9.08 12.82
CA ILE A 99 -6.53 8.92 11.92
C ILE A 99 -6.87 9.64 10.62
N TYR A 100 -6.02 10.56 10.18
CA TYR A 100 -6.17 11.24 8.90
C TYR A 100 -5.60 10.38 7.77
N VAL A 101 -6.34 10.21 6.68
CA VAL A 101 -5.84 9.55 5.46
C VAL A 101 -5.74 10.62 4.38
N VAL A 102 -4.52 10.90 3.92
CA VAL A 102 -4.23 12.01 3.02
C VAL A 102 -3.48 11.53 1.78
N THR A 103 -3.70 12.18 0.64
CA THR A 103 -2.94 11.98 -0.60
C THR A 103 -2.29 13.31 -0.95
N PRO A 104 -1.03 13.33 -1.41
CA PRO A 104 -0.40 14.58 -1.79
C PRO A 104 -0.95 15.09 -3.13
N GLU A 105 -0.97 16.41 -3.28
CA GLU A 105 -1.09 17.05 -4.58
C GLU A 105 0.28 17.07 -5.25
N HIS A 106 0.33 16.66 -6.52
CA HIS A 106 1.54 16.73 -7.32
C HIS A 106 1.62 18.05 -8.06
N THR A 107 2.74 18.75 -7.91
CA THR A 107 3.07 19.90 -8.74
C THR A 107 3.76 19.47 -10.04
N SER A 108 3.79 20.36 -11.03
CA SER A 108 4.51 20.16 -12.30
C SER A 108 6.02 19.93 -12.12
N GLY A 109 6.59 20.27 -10.94
CA GLY A 109 8.00 20.08 -10.59
C GLY A 109 8.29 18.82 -9.77
N SER A 110 7.39 17.84 -9.74
CA SER A 110 7.50 16.61 -8.93
C SER A 110 7.58 16.85 -7.41
N GLN A 111 7.20 18.05 -6.94
CA GLN A 111 7.05 18.31 -5.50
C GLN A 111 5.69 17.80 -5.02
N LEU A 112 5.68 17.22 -3.82
CA LEU A 112 4.48 16.78 -3.11
C LEU A 112 4.00 17.88 -2.18
N ILE A 113 2.73 18.26 -2.28
CA ILE A 113 2.07 19.20 -1.37
C ILE A 113 1.05 18.44 -0.53
N PHE A 114 1.07 18.66 0.78
CA PHE A 114 0.11 18.09 1.72
C PHE A 114 -0.86 19.19 2.17
N ARG A 115 -2.16 18.92 2.09
CA ARG A 115 -3.23 19.82 2.51
C ARG A 115 -4.14 19.13 3.50
#